data_AF-A0A938X8W4-F1
#
_entry.id   AF-A0A938X8W4-F1
#
_cell.length_a   1.000
_cell.length_b   1.000
_cell.length_c   1.000
_cell.angle_alpha   90.00
_cell.angle_beta   90.00
_cell.angle_gamma   90.00
#
_symmetry.space_group_name_H-M   'P 1'
#
loop_
_entity.id
_entity.type
_entity.pdbx_description
1 polymer ?
#
loop_
_entity_poly.entity_id
_entity_poly.type
_entity_poly.pdbx_seq_one_letter_code
_entity_poly.pdbx_strand_id
1 'polypeptide(L)'
;TKEPTTTETGSRERTCSICKYTQEETIPVHEHSIHDEAWKYDDTEHWQECSCGERLNVANHIYGDWRETKPATETEAGSRERDCTVCDYVQTETIPMLEHEHSYGDWQKDETQHWKEC
;
A
#
# COMPACT_ATOMS: atom_id res chain seq x y z
N THR A 1 -3.75 7.04 -38.85
CA THR A 1 -3.11 6.11 -37.89
C THR A 1 -4.09 5.79 -36.79
N LYS A 2 -4.19 4.51 -36.43
CA LYS A 2 -4.99 3.95 -35.35
C LYS A 2 -4.04 3.23 -34.39
N GLU A 3 -4.07 3.55 -33.11
CA GLU A 3 -3.26 2.86 -32.11
C GLU A 3 -3.81 1.45 -31.84
N PRO A 4 -2.95 0.44 -31.64
CA PRO A 4 -3.39 -0.90 -31.27
C PRO A 4 -3.96 -0.90 -29.84
N THR A 5 -4.94 -1.76 -29.59
CA THR A 5 -5.44 -2.08 -28.25
C THR A 5 -5.16 -3.54 -27.91
N THR A 6 -5.56 -4.01 -26.74
CA THR A 6 -5.42 -5.41 -26.32
C THR A 6 -6.29 -6.39 -27.12
N THR A 7 -7.30 -5.90 -27.84
CA THR A 7 -8.23 -6.74 -28.62
C THR A 7 -8.27 -6.39 -30.10
N GLU A 8 -7.70 -5.24 -30.48
CA GLU A 8 -7.82 -4.71 -31.83
C GLU A 8 -6.46 -4.26 -32.36
N THR A 9 -6.08 -4.74 -33.55
CA THR A 9 -4.84 -4.33 -34.22
C THR A 9 -4.89 -2.84 -34.59
N GLY A 10 -3.75 -2.17 -34.50
CA GLY A 10 -3.57 -0.80 -34.95
C GLY A 10 -3.20 -0.71 -36.43
N SER A 11 -3.13 0.51 -36.96
CA SER A 11 -2.64 0.76 -38.32
C SER A 11 -1.89 2.08 -38.41
N ARG A 12 -0.81 2.11 -39.18
CA ARG A 12 -0.11 3.35 -39.54
C ARG A 12 0.03 3.47 -41.04
N GLU A 13 -0.08 4.69 -41.53
CA GLU A 13 0.10 4.99 -42.94
C GLU A 13 1.29 5.90 -43.14
N ARG A 14 2.08 5.62 -44.17
CA ARG A 14 3.16 6.50 -44.62
C ARG A 14 3.06 6.73 -46.11
N THR A 15 3.10 8.00 -46.51
CA THR A 15 3.01 8.42 -47.91
C THR A 15 4.37 8.86 -48.40
N CYS A 16 4.82 8.31 -49.53
CA CYS A 16 6.05 8.73 -50.18
C CYS A 16 5.89 10.13 -50.79
N SER A 17 6.75 11.06 -50.41
CA SER A 17 6.72 12.44 -50.91
C SER A 17 7.00 12.55 -52.42
N ILE A 18 7.72 11.57 -52.98
CA ILE A 18 8.15 11.54 -54.40
C ILE A 18 7.05 10.94 -55.29
N CYS A 19 6.71 9.67 -55.08
CA CYS A 19 5.79 8.94 -55.97
C CYS A 19 4.32 8.94 -55.49
N LYS A 20 4.04 9.54 -54.33
CA LYS A 20 2.69 9.62 -53.71
C LYS A 20 2.05 8.28 -53.33
N TYR A 21 2.76 7.17 -53.48
CA TYR A 21 2.31 5.88 -52.97
C TYR A 21 2.13 5.93 -51.44
N THR A 22 1.01 5.38 -50.97
CA THR A 22 0.70 5.25 -49.54
C THR A 22 0.82 3.79 -49.16
N GLN A 23 1.66 3.51 -48.16
CA GLN A 23 1.76 2.21 -47.54
C GLN A 23 1.03 2.22 -46.21
N GLU A 24 0.12 1.26 -46.05
CA GLU A 24 -0.49 0.94 -44.77
C GLU A 24 0.28 -0.22 -44.11
N GLU A 25 0.54 -0.10 -42.82
CA GLU A 25 1.18 -1.13 -42.00
C GLU A 25 0.25 -1.44 -40.82
N THR A 26 -0.08 -2.72 -40.66
CA THR A 26 -0.85 -3.24 -39.54
C THR A 26 0.06 -3.42 -38.33
N ILE A 27 -0.32 -2.83 -37.19
CA ILE A 27 0.40 -2.97 -35.93
C ILE A 27 -0.32 -4.08 -35.13
N PRO A 28 0.39 -5.11 -34.64
CA PRO A 28 -0.23 -6.17 -33.84
C PRO A 28 -0.93 -5.60 -32.60
N VAL A 29 -1.84 -6.39 -32.01
CA VAL A 29 -2.48 -6.04 -30.74
C VAL A 29 -1.43 -5.80 -29.66
N HIS A 30 -1.75 -4.92 -28.72
CA HIS A 30 -0.89 -4.68 -27.57
C HIS A 30 -1.05 -5.80 -26.55
N GLU A 31 0.03 -6.52 -26.24
CA GLU A 31 0.01 -7.54 -25.20
C GLU A 31 0.58 -6.98 -23.89
N HIS A 32 -0.20 -7.07 -22.82
CA HIS A 32 0.27 -6.70 -21.49
C HIS A 32 1.23 -7.75 -20.94
N SER A 33 2.42 -7.30 -20.55
CA SER A 33 3.41 -8.10 -19.83
C SER A 33 3.86 -7.36 -18.58
N ILE A 34 4.31 -8.13 -17.58
CA ILE A 34 4.92 -7.60 -16.37
C ILE A 34 6.29 -7.05 -16.77
N HIS A 35 6.48 -5.74 -16.63
CA HIS A 35 7.75 -5.09 -16.98
C HIS A 35 8.75 -5.11 -15.80
N ASP A 36 8.25 -5.06 -14.57
CA ASP A 36 9.03 -5.08 -13.34
C ASP A 36 8.49 -6.16 -12.40
N GLU A 37 9.37 -7.02 -11.89
CA GLU A 37 8.99 -8.06 -10.94
C GLU A 37 8.62 -7.46 -9.56
N ALA A 38 9.13 -6.27 -9.25
CA ALA A 38 8.81 -5.56 -8.02
C ALA A 38 7.36 -5.08 -8.01
N TRP A 39 6.61 -5.47 -6.99
CA TRP A 39 5.25 -4.98 -6.76
C TRP A 39 5.28 -3.51 -6.34
N LYS A 40 4.46 -2.70 -7.01
CA LYS A 40 4.14 -1.34 -6.58
C LYS A 40 3.01 -1.40 -5.57
N TYR A 41 2.92 -0.40 -4.71
CA TYR A 41 1.87 -0.32 -3.70
C TYR A 41 1.60 1.10 -3.23
N ASP A 42 0.41 1.29 -2.67
CA ASP A 42 0.02 2.45 -1.87
C ASP A 42 -0.64 1.99 -0.55
N ASP A 43 -1.34 2.89 0.15
CA ASP A 43 -1.99 2.57 1.42
C ASP A 43 -3.16 1.59 1.31
N THR A 44 -3.67 1.34 0.11
CA THR A 44 -4.88 0.54 -0.14
C THR A 44 -4.60 -0.74 -0.91
N GLU A 45 -3.76 -0.67 -1.94
CA GLU A 45 -3.59 -1.73 -2.91
C GLU A 45 -2.14 -1.89 -3.36
N HIS A 46 -1.86 -3.04 -3.99
CA HIS A 46 -0.64 -3.32 -4.72
C HIS A 46 -0.95 -3.70 -6.16
N TRP A 47 -0.01 -3.41 -7.06
CA TRP A 47 -0.13 -3.71 -8.49
C TRP A 47 1.25 -3.95 -9.12
N GLN A 48 1.24 -4.56 -10.29
CA GLN A 48 2.39 -4.60 -11.19
C GLN A 48 2.16 -3.65 -12.36
N GLU A 49 3.22 -3.16 -12.98
CA GLU A 49 3.11 -2.19 -14.07
C GLU A 49 3.52 -2.83 -15.40
N CYS A 50 2.72 -2.56 -16.43
CA CYS A 50 3.11 -2.86 -17.80
C CYS A 50 4.06 -1.79 -18.33
N SER A 51 4.87 -2.11 -19.34
CA SER A 51 5.75 -1.13 -20.00
C SER A 51 5.01 0.04 -20.67
N CYS A 52 3.70 -0.10 -20.89
CA CYS A 52 2.83 0.96 -21.37
C CYS A 52 2.27 1.88 -20.26
N GLY A 53 2.54 1.57 -18.98
CA GLY A 53 2.08 2.33 -17.81
C GLY A 53 0.76 1.85 -17.20
N GLU A 54 0.10 0.86 -17.80
CA GLU A 54 -1.13 0.27 -17.26
C GLU A 54 -0.85 -0.55 -15.98
N ARG A 55 -1.76 -0.46 -15.01
CA ARG A 55 -1.71 -1.27 -13.78
C ARG A 55 -2.30 -2.65 -14.02
N LEU A 56 -1.54 -3.67 -13.68
CA LEU A 56 -1.88 -5.08 -13.77
C LEU A 56 -1.96 -5.71 -12.38
N ASN A 57 -2.72 -6.81 -12.28
CA ASN A 57 -2.82 -7.62 -11.07
C ASN A 57 -3.16 -6.81 -9.81
N VAL A 58 -3.98 -5.77 -9.96
CA VAL A 58 -4.35 -4.85 -8.88
C VAL A 58 -5.15 -5.60 -7.82
N ALA A 59 -4.71 -5.54 -6.57
CA ALA A 59 -5.39 -6.16 -5.45
C ALA A 59 -5.12 -5.41 -4.13
N ASN A 60 -6.08 -5.48 -3.21
CA ASN A 60 -5.88 -5.00 -1.84
C ASN A 60 -4.76 -5.78 -1.15
N HIS A 61 -4.16 -5.17 -0.13
CA HIS A 61 -3.14 -5.83 0.69
C HIS A 61 -3.62 -7.12 1.35
N ILE A 62 -2.75 -8.13 1.34
CA ILE A 62 -2.95 -9.41 2.01
C ILE A 62 -1.93 -9.47 3.15
N TYR A 63 -2.39 -9.20 4.36
CA TYR A 63 -1.51 -9.07 5.51
C TYR A 63 -1.28 -10.39 6.25
N GLY A 64 -0.08 -10.54 6.80
CA GLY A 64 0.25 -11.55 7.80
C GLY A 64 -0.28 -11.21 9.19
N ASP A 65 0.25 -11.93 10.18
CA ASP A 65 -0.07 -11.71 11.59
C ASP A 65 0.48 -10.37 12.09
N TRP A 66 -0.22 -9.80 13.07
CA TRP A 66 0.26 -8.63 13.80
C TRP A 66 1.45 -8.98 14.68
N ARG A 67 2.47 -8.11 14.65
CA ARG A 67 3.62 -8.12 15.54
C ARG A 67 3.63 -6.84 16.37
N GLU A 68 3.69 -6.99 17.69
CA GLU A 68 3.89 -5.84 18.57
C GLU A 68 5.31 -5.27 18.39
N THR A 69 5.41 -3.95 18.25
CA THR A 69 6.67 -3.22 18.11
C THR A 69 6.99 -2.39 19.35
N LYS A 70 5.96 -1.91 20.05
CA LYS A 70 6.07 -1.25 21.35
C LYS A 70 4.88 -1.68 22.22
N PRO A 71 5.10 -2.26 23.42
CA PRO A 71 3.99 -2.53 24.33
C PRO A 71 3.35 -1.23 24.81
N ALA A 72 2.03 -1.24 25.00
CA ALA A 72 1.33 -0.15 25.66
C ALA A 72 1.56 -0.20 27.18
N THR A 73 1.61 0.97 27.82
CA THR A 73 1.67 1.13 29.28
C THR A 73 0.52 2.02 29.74
N GLU A 74 0.37 2.21 31.05
CA GLU A 74 -0.61 3.14 31.61
C GLU A 74 -0.34 4.61 31.24
N THR A 75 0.89 4.94 30.85
CA THR A 75 1.34 6.31 30.56
C THR A 75 1.74 6.54 29.10
N GLU A 76 1.92 5.48 28.31
CA GLU A 76 2.36 5.55 26.92
C GLU A 76 1.56 4.58 26.03
N ALA A 77 1.12 5.07 24.86
CA ALA A 77 0.55 4.21 23.85
C ALA A 77 1.61 3.26 23.27
N GLY A 78 1.18 2.05 22.91
CA GLY A 78 1.99 1.06 22.21
C GLY A 78 1.81 1.14 20.69
N SER A 79 2.41 0.20 19.97
CA SER A 79 2.27 0.04 18.53
C SER A 79 2.46 -1.40 18.10
N ARG A 80 1.81 -1.75 16.99
CA ARG A 80 1.97 -3.03 16.28
C ARG A 80 2.08 -2.80 14.78
N GLU A 81 2.74 -3.71 14.10
CA GLU A 81 2.89 -3.70 12.65
C GLU A 81 2.53 -5.07 12.05
N ARG A 82 2.17 -5.09 10.77
CA ARG A 82 2.04 -6.32 9.98
C ARG A 82 2.42 -6.06 8.53
N ASP A 83 3.09 -7.04 7.94
CA ASP A 83 3.59 -6.96 6.58
C ASP A 83 2.56 -7.49 5.57
N CYS A 84 2.51 -6.87 4.39
CA CYS A 84 1.86 -7.46 3.24
C CYS A 84 2.69 -8.66 2.76
N THR A 85 2.02 -9.77 2.47
CA THR A 85 2.68 -11.02 2.05
C THR A 85 3.06 -11.04 0.56
N VAL A 86 2.65 -10.00 -0.19
CA VAL A 86 2.85 -9.89 -1.65
C VAL A 86 3.83 -8.79 -2.02
N CYS A 87 3.82 -7.68 -1.29
CA CYS A 87 4.64 -6.50 -1.54
C CYS A 87 5.27 -5.99 -0.24
N ASP A 88 6.17 -5.02 -0.34
CA ASP A 88 6.92 -4.51 0.83
C ASP A 88 6.14 -3.49 1.68
N TYR A 89 4.81 -3.41 1.53
CA TYR A 89 3.99 -2.52 2.35
C TYR A 89 3.86 -3.06 3.79
N VAL A 90 4.09 -2.19 4.77
CA VAL A 90 3.94 -2.47 6.20
C VAL A 90 2.84 -1.60 6.78
N GLN A 91 1.80 -2.23 7.32
CA GLN A 91 0.76 -1.52 8.04
C GLN A 91 1.15 -1.36 9.51
N THR A 92 1.04 -0.15 10.04
CA THR A 92 1.29 0.15 11.45
C THR A 92 0.02 0.67 12.12
N GLU A 93 -0.24 0.22 13.35
CA GLU A 93 -1.34 0.68 14.19
C GLU A 93 -0.86 1.02 15.60
N THR A 94 -1.46 2.07 16.18
CA THR A 94 -1.28 2.44 17.58
C THR A 94 -2.13 1.54 18.48
N ILE A 95 -1.53 1.02 19.54
CA ILE A 95 -2.23 0.32 20.62
C ILE A 95 -2.57 1.35 21.70
N PRO A 96 -3.84 1.52 22.11
CA PRO A 96 -4.21 2.44 23.18
C PRO A 96 -3.44 2.17 24.48
N MET A 97 -3.28 3.21 25.31
CA MET A 97 -2.74 3.06 26.67
C MET A 97 -3.55 2.06 27.48
N LEU A 98 -2.90 1.39 28.43
CA LEU A 98 -3.60 0.52 29.36
C LEU A 98 -4.47 1.36 30.30
N GLU A 99 -5.70 0.91 30.53
CA GLU A 99 -6.55 1.54 31.53
C GLU A 99 -6.01 1.24 32.92
N HIS A 100 -5.68 2.29 33.68
CA HIS A 100 -5.35 2.19 35.09
C HIS A 100 -6.57 2.54 35.93
N GLU A 101 -7.09 1.59 36.69
CA GLU A 101 -8.17 1.84 37.64
C GLU A 101 -7.59 2.31 38.98
N HIS A 102 -7.83 3.57 39.31
CA HIS A 102 -7.39 4.11 40.60
C HIS A 102 -8.27 3.57 41.74
N SER A 103 -7.69 2.75 42.62
CA SER A 103 -8.33 2.31 43.86
C SER A 103 -7.64 2.95 45.06
N TYR A 104 -8.14 4.10 45.51
CA TYR A 104 -7.58 4.76 46.69
C TYR A 104 -8.03 4.10 47.99
N GLY A 105 -7.07 3.70 48.81
CA GLY A 105 -7.30 3.24 50.17
C GLY A 105 -7.74 4.36 51.14
N ASP A 106 -7.78 4.02 52.43
CA ASP A 106 -8.06 4.98 53.50
C ASP A 106 -7.01 6.10 53.54
N TRP A 107 -7.42 7.27 54.02
CA TRP A 107 -6.54 8.43 54.16
C TRP A 107 -5.40 8.17 55.15
N GLN A 108 -4.16 8.36 54.70
CA GLN A 108 -2.97 8.35 55.56
C GLN A 108 -2.59 9.79 55.95
N LYS A 109 -1.90 9.97 57.09
CA LYS A 109 -1.42 11.27 57.56
C LYS A 109 -0.16 11.22 58.42
N ASP A 110 0.63 12.28 58.36
CA ASP A 110 1.71 12.60 59.30
C ASP A 110 1.53 14.00 59.92
N GLU A 111 2.55 14.50 60.63
CA GLU A 111 2.51 15.80 61.32
C GLU A 111 2.38 17.01 60.35
N THR A 112 2.68 16.82 59.07
CA THR A 112 2.76 17.89 58.07
C THR A 112 1.82 17.70 56.88
N GLN A 113 1.38 16.48 56.57
CA GLN A 113 0.62 16.18 55.33
C GLN A 113 -0.37 15.01 55.48
N HIS A 114 -1.31 14.95 54.53
CA HIS A 114 -2.24 13.85 54.33
C HIS A 114 -2.16 13.36 52.88
N TRP A 115 -2.16 12.05 52.64
CA TRP A 115 -2.13 11.47 51.29
C TRP A 115 -2.99 10.22 51.18
N LYS A 116 -3.27 9.83 49.92
CA LYS A 116 -3.87 8.56 49.55
C LYS A 116 -2.94 7.87 48.58
N GLU A 117 -2.68 6.61 48.83
CA GLU A 117 -1.98 5.74 47.89
C GLU A 117 -3.00 5.19 46.90
N CYS A 118 -2.61 5.21 45.63
CA CYS A 118 -3.31 4.56 44.55
C CYS A 118 -2.66 3.19 44.31
#